data_AF-A0AAR5PNJ7-F1
#
_entry.id   AF-A0AAR5PNJ7-F1
#
_cell.length_a   1.000
_cell.length_b   1.000
_cell.length_c   1.000
_cell.angle_alpha   90.00
_cell.angle_beta   90.00
_cell.angle_gamma   90.00
#
_symmetry.space_group_name_H-M   'P 1'
#
loop_
_entity.id
_entity.type
_entity.pdbx_description
1 polymer ?
#
loop_
_entity_poly.entity_id
_entity_poly.type
_entity_poly.pdbx_seq_one_letter_code
_entity_poly.pdbx_strand_id
1 'polypeptide(L)'
;YTERGNITVQSLRLRQAIVSQKPLSKAEQLQIQKLAESNELYKTRITVVANDGTERTFISAVKACMLAESELDDRFSVSLDYSGRVVGVTNVIASKSACEGASAPLDKLKEFTTNVYVRHTEVGAIPDTASFVQKIEREREAQEKGEVKDNRSFLAKYWMYIVPVVIVMVISSASNPEGQGGGQQ
;
A
#
# COMPACT_ATOMS: atom_id res chain seq x y z
N TYR A 1 30.06 22.00 -9.10
CA TYR A 1 29.14 22.04 -7.94
C TYR A 1 29.60 23.17 -7.03
N THR A 2 28.70 24.06 -6.66
CA THR A 2 28.96 25.19 -5.73
C THR A 2 28.13 24.99 -4.47
N GLU A 3 28.63 25.46 -3.32
CA GLU A 3 27.90 25.39 -2.05
C GLU A 3 26.70 26.36 -2.10
N ARG A 4 25.49 25.83 -1.92
CA ARG A 4 24.24 26.60 -1.96
C ARG A 4 23.77 27.01 -0.55
N GLY A 5 23.98 26.13 0.42
CA GLY A 5 23.51 26.29 1.78
C GLY A 5 23.37 24.95 2.51
N ASN A 6 22.91 25.04 3.75
CA ASN A 6 22.75 23.93 4.68
C ASN A 6 21.29 23.77 5.09
N ILE A 7 20.88 22.52 5.31
CA ILE A 7 19.56 22.17 5.81
C ILE A 7 19.75 21.38 7.10
N THR A 8 19.17 21.88 8.20
CA THR A 8 19.24 21.24 9.51
C THR A 8 17.88 20.71 9.90
N VAL A 9 17.75 19.39 10.02
CA VAL A 9 16.52 18.74 10.49
C VAL A 9 16.60 18.61 12.02
N GLN A 10 15.93 19.51 12.74
CA GLN A 10 15.99 19.53 14.20
C GLN A 10 15.29 18.35 14.86
N SER A 11 14.17 17.90 14.28
CA SER A 11 13.40 16.79 14.81
C SER A 11 12.70 16.01 13.71
N LEU A 12 13.00 14.71 13.62
CA LEU A 12 12.33 13.81 12.69
C LEU A 12 10.83 13.67 13.03
N ARG A 13 10.46 13.79 14.31
CA ARG A 13 9.06 13.71 14.77
C ARG A 13 8.24 14.91 14.31
N LEU A 14 8.79 16.13 14.46
CA LEU A 14 8.11 17.35 14.07
C LEU A 14 8.14 17.58 12.55
N ARG A 15 9.00 16.86 11.82
CA ARG A 15 9.21 16.99 10.36
C ARG A 15 9.58 18.42 9.96
N GLN A 16 10.20 19.16 10.87
CA GLN A 16 10.64 20.53 10.67
C GLN A 16 12.12 20.55 10.30
N ALA A 17 12.44 21.35 9.29
CA ALA A 17 13.81 21.59 8.85
C ALA A 17 14.03 23.09 8.75
N ILE A 18 15.22 23.52 9.15
CA ILE A 18 15.68 24.90 9.00
C ILE A 18 16.60 24.95 7.79
N VAL A 19 16.30 25.88 6.89
CA VAL A 19 17.10 26.11 5.69
C VAL A 19 17.92 27.38 5.88
N SER A 20 19.22 27.28 5.63
CA SER A 20 20.14 28.41 5.60
C SER A 20 20.82 28.43 4.24
N GLN A 21 20.55 29.45 3.44
CA GLN A 21 21.05 29.58 2.08
C GLN A 21 21.62 30.97 1.84
N LYS A 22 22.59 31.05 0.93
CA LYS A 22 23.19 32.31 0.51
C LYS A 22 22.48 32.81 -0.76
N PRO A 23 22.31 34.13 -0.91
CA PRO A 23 21.88 34.71 -2.18
C PRO A 23 22.86 34.38 -3.30
N LEU A 24 22.35 34.28 -4.52
CA LEU A 24 23.13 33.98 -5.71
C LEU A 24 23.90 35.21 -6.20
N SER A 25 25.16 34.99 -6.54
CA SER A 25 25.96 35.99 -7.26
C SER A 25 25.44 36.18 -8.68
N LYS A 26 25.68 37.36 -9.28
CA LYS A 26 25.29 37.63 -10.68
C LYS A 26 25.82 36.60 -11.67
N ALA A 27 27.01 36.04 -11.41
CA ALA A 27 27.60 35.00 -12.26
C ALA A 27 26.79 33.69 -12.19
N GLU A 28 26.33 33.30 -11.00
CA GLU A 28 25.49 32.10 -10.81
C GLU A 28 24.10 32.28 -11.41
N GLN A 29 23.53 33.49 -11.31
CA GLN A 29 22.26 33.83 -11.95
C GLN A 29 22.33 33.64 -13.47
N LEU A 30 23.38 34.14 -14.10
CA LEU A 30 23.64 33.96 -15.53
C LEU A 30 23.86 32.48 -15.91
N GLN A 31 24.50 31.69 -15.03
CA GLN A 31 24.66 30.26 -15.27
C GLN A 31 23.32 29.52 -15.24
N ILE A 32 22.45 29.81 -14.27
CA ILE A 32 21.11 29.21 -14.19
C ILE A 32 20.27 29.62 -15.40
N GLN A 33 20.30 30.90 -15.77
CA GLN A 33 19.60 31.39 -16.96
C GLN A 33 20.09 30.69 -18.23
N LYS A 34 21.41 30.56 -18.42
CA LYS A 34 21.99 29.86 -19.56
C LYS A 34 21.56 28.39 -19.62
N LEU A 35 21.55 27.69 -18.47
CA LEU A 35 21.09 26.30 -18.39
C LEU A 35 19.59 26.17 -18.71
N ALA A 36 18.79 27.16 -18.31
CA ALA A 36 17.36 27.21 -18.62
C ALA A 36 17.14 27.39 -20.13
N GLU A 37 17.86 28.31 -20.77
CA GLU A 37 17.78 28.59 -22.21
C GLU A 37 18.26 27.40 -23.06
N SER A 38 19.26 26.64 -22.59
CA SER A 38 19.70 25.41 -23.26
C SER A 38 18.87 24.17 -22.91
N ASN A 39 17.80 24.31 -22.12
CA ASN A 39 16.92 23.22 -21.66
C ASN A 39 17.71 22.07 -20.97
N GLU A 40 18.78 22.43 -20.28
CA GLU A 40 19.65 21.53 -19.54
C GLU A 40 19.12 21.23 -18.13
N LEU A 41 19.84 20.38 -17.40
CA LEU A 41 19.48 19.95 -16.05
C LEU A 41 20.27 20.73 -15.00
N TYR A 42 19.56 21.29 -14.02
CA TYR A 42 20.14 21.74 -12.78
C TYR A 42 20.37 20.53 -11.85
N LYS A 43 21.64 20.26 -11.53
CA LYS A 43 22.06 19.12 -10.71
C LYS A 43 22.40 19.59 -9.30
N THR A 44 21.72 19.01 -8.31
CA THR A 44 22.01 19.23 -6.89
C THR A 44 22.77 18.04 -6.32
N ARG A 45 23.81 18.32 -5.54
CA ARG A 45 24.53 17.32 -4.76
C ARG A 45 24.29 17.61 -3.30
N ILE A 46 23.73 16.64 -2.59
CA ILE A 46 23.32 16.75 -1.19
C ILE A 46 24.19 15.78 -0.40
N THR A 47 25.02 16.29 0.50
CA THR A 47 25.76 15.47 1.46
C THR A 47 25.03 15.53 2.80
N VAL A 48 24.54 14.39 3.25
CA VAL A 48 23.86 14.22 4.53
C VAL A 48 24.89 13.73 5.54
N VAL A 49 25.03 14.46 6.64
CA VAL A 49 25.83 14.05 7.80
C VAL A 49 24.85 13.67 8.91
N ALA A 50 24.88 12.41 9.32
CA ALA A 50 24.04 11.92 10.42
C ALA A 50 24.70 12.18 11.77
N ASN A 51 23.93 12.04 12.86
CA ASN A 51 24.40 12.32 14.23
C ASN A 51 25.54 11.39 14.68
N ASP A 52 25.66 10.20 14.08
CA ASP A 52 26.73 9.24 14.29
C ASP A 52 28.02 9.57 13.50
N GLY A 53 28.01 10.66 12.74
CA GLY A 53 29.11 11.05 11.85
C GLY A 53 29.10 10.34 10.49
N THR A 54 28.12 9.47 10.22
CA THR A 54 28.01 8.80 8.92
C THR A 54 27.64 9.81 7.84
N GLU A 55 28.42 9.86 6.76
CA GLU A 55 28.13 10.70 5.61
C GLU A 55 27.57 9.90 4.43
N ARG A 56 26.56 10.46 3.76
CA ARG A 56 26.01 9.92 2.52
C ARG A 56 25.73 11.02 1.52
N THR A 57 26.08 10.80 0.26
CA THR A 57 25.83 11.77 -0.81
C THR A 57 24.74 11.28 -1.75
N PHE A 58 23.81 12.18 -2.05
CA PHE A 58 22.73 11.99 -3.01
C PHE A 58 22.85 13.03 -4.13
N ILE A 59 22.43 12.65 -5.34
CA ILE A 59 22.38 13.55 -6.48
C ILE A 59 20.94 13.57 -7.00
N SER A 60 20.39 14.77 -7.15
CA SER A 60 19.09 14.98 -7.78
C SER A 60 19.26 15.92 -8.96
N ALA A 61 18.46 15.73 -10.01
CA ALA A 61 18.50 16.57 -11.20
C ALA A 61 17.09 16.98 -11.60
N VAL A 62 16.93 18.24 -11.97
CA VAL A 62 15.66 18.83 -12.42
C VAL A 62 15.94 19.70 -13.63
N LYS A 63 14.91 19.96 -14.45
CA LYS A 63 15.04 20.85 -15.59
C LYS A 63 15.32 22.28 -15.12
N ALA A 64 16.40 22.89 -15.64
CA ALA A 64 16.82 24.22 -15.22
C ALA A 64 15.79 25.30 -15.60
N CYS A 65 15.12 25.13 -16.74
CA CYS A 65 14.01 26.00 -17.17
C CYS A 65 12.87 26.03 -16.15
N MET A 66 12.41 24.86 -15.68
CA MET A 66 11.34 24.79 -14.69
C MET A 66 11.71 25.52 -13.40
N LEU A 67 12.99 25.47 -13.01
CA LEU A 67 13.51 26.10 -11.79
C LEU A 67 13.59 27.62 -11.93
N ALA A 68 14.02 28.10 -13.10
CA ALA A 68 14.09 29.51 -13.39
C ALA A 68 12.69 30.13 -13.48
N GLU A 69 11.76 29.44 -14.15
CA GLU A 69 10.36 29.88 -14.31
C GLU A 69 9.56 29.80 -13.01
N SER A 70 9.95 28.95 -12.04
CA SER A 70 9.38 28.95 -10.69
C SER A 70 10.00 30.00 -9.76
N GLU A 71 10.78 30.95 -10.30
CA GLU A 71 11.49 31.97 -9.52
C GLU A 71 12.34 31.36 -8.38
N LEU A 72 13.02 30.23 -8.66
CA LEU A 72 13.82 29.48 -7.69
C LEU A 72 13.02 28.93 -6.48
N ASP A 73 11.71 28.76 -6.60
CA ASP A 73 10.90 27.98 -5.65
C ASP A 73 11.12 26.48 -5.91
N ASP A 74 11.80 25.82 -4.97
CA ASP A 74 12.05 24.40 -5.01
C ASP A 74 11.73 23.69 -3.69
N ARG A 75 11.57 22.37 -3.80
CA ARG A 75 11.16 21.52 -2.70
C ARG A 75 12.11 20.33 -2.61
N PHE A 76 12.70 20.12 -1.44
CA PHE A 76 13.43 18.89 -1.15
C PHE A 76 12.54 17.92 -0.38
N SER A 77 12.43 16.68 -0.88
CA SER A 77 11.83 15.58 -0.14
C SER A 77 12.93 14.69 0.40
N VAL A 78 13.06 14.64 1.73
CA VAL A 78 14.00 13.79 2.44
C VAL A 78 13.25 12.55 2.91
N SER A 79 13.64 11.39 2.41
CA SER A 79 13.03 10.10 2.76
C SER A 79 13.88 9.39 3.81
N LEU A 80 13.24 8.98 4.90
CA LEU A 80 13.84 8.27 6.02
C LEU A 80 13.41 6.80 6.04
N ASP A 81 14.30 5.90 6.47
CA ASP A 81 13.94 4.53 6.82
C ASP A 81 13.26 4.43 8.21
N TYR A 82 12.85 3.21 8.58
CA TYR A 82 12.24 2.92 9.88
C TYR A 82 13.16 3.22 11.07
N SER A 83 14.48 3.30 10.85
CA SER A 83 15.47 3.65 11.88
C SER A 83 15.77 5.15 11.92
N GLY A 84 15.13 5.96 11.07
CA GLY A 84 15.34 7.40 10.97
C GLY A 84 16.56 7.82 10.16
N ARG A 85 17.20 6.91 9.43
CA ARG A 85 18.34 7.23 8.55
C ARG A 85 17.84 7.73 7.20
N VAL A 86 18.53 8.71 6.62
CA VAL A 86 18.21 9.19 5.28
C VAL A 86 18.59 8.14 4.24
N VAL A 87 17.59 7.72 3.47
CA VAL A 87 17.74 6.76 2.37
C VAL A 87 17.64 7.42 0.99
N GLY A 88 17.10 8.63 0.92
CA GLY A 88 17.04 9.39 -0.33
C GLY A 88 16.71 10.85 -0.11
N VAL A 89 17.20 11.69 -1.02
CA VAL A 89 16.85 13.11 -1.09
C VAL A 89 16.52 13.42 -2.54
N THR A 90 15.31 13.92 -2.80
CA THR A 90 14.87 14.32 -4.13
C THR A 90 14.55 15.81 -4.17
N ASN A 91 15.00 16.48 -5.22
CA ASN A 91 14.62 17.84 -5.53
C ASN A 91 13.43 17.82 -6.48
N VAL A 92 12.39 18.58 -6.15
CA VAL A 92 11.14 18.68 -6.91
C VAL A 92 10.82 20.16 -7.07
N ILE A 93 10.42 20.55 -8.26
CA ILE A 93 10.02 21.93 -8.57
C ILE A 93 8.49 21.98 -8.63
N ALA A 94 7.90 22.94 -7.94
CA ALA A 94 6.47 23.19 -8.01
C ALA A 94 6.12 24.11 -9.19
N SER A 95 6.51 23.71 -10.41
CA SER A 95 6.25 24.48 -11.63
C SER A 95 5.19 23.79 -12.49
N LYS A 96 4.28 24.58 -13.06
CA LYS A 96 3.34 24.15 -14.11
C LYS A 96 3.88 24.39 -15.51
N SER A 97 5.08 24.95 -15.63
CA SER A 97 5.63 25.34 -16.92
C SER A 97 6.04 24.14 -17.76
N ALA A 98 5.85 24.26 -19.08
CA ALA A 98 6.30 23.30 -20.08
C ALA A 98 7.71 23.60 -20.62
N CYS A 99 8.42 24.59 -20.08
CA CYS A 99 9.75 25.02 -20.56
C CYS A 99 9.75 25.43 -22.04
N GLU A 100 8.75 26.17 -22.49
CA GLU A 100 8.55 26.54 -23.90
C GLU A 100 9.30 27.83 -24.31
N GLY A 101 10.29 28.26 -23.54
CA GLY A 101 11.21 29.33 -23.91
C GLY A 101 10.98 30.68 -23.23
N ALA A 102 10.26 30.72 -22.10
CA ALA A 102 10.19 31.93 -21.28
C ALA A 102 11.52 32.10 -20.51
N SER A 103 12.33 33.09 -20.89
CA SER A 103 13.54 33.43 -20.13
C SER A 103 13.15 34.16 -18.85
N ALA A 104 13.50 33.59 -17.70
CA ALA A 104 13.24 34.20 -16.40
C ALA A 104 14.16 35.44 -16.22
N PRO A 105 13.63 36.60 -15.80
CA PRO A 105 14.44 37.78 -15.53
C PRO A 105 15.48 37.51 -14.44
N LEU A 106 16.72 37.95 -14.64
CA LEU A 106 17.81 37.80 -13.66
C LEU A 106 17.44 38.35 -12.27
N ASP A 107 16.64 39.41 -12.22
CA ASP A 107 16.17 40.00 -10.96
C ASP A 107 15.33 39.06 -10.09
N LYS A 108 14.68 38.07 -10.72
CA LYS A 108 13.90 37.03 -10.04
C LYS A 108 14.75 35.84 -9.59
N LEU A 109 15.99 35.73 -10.07
CA LEU A 109 16.89 34.62 -9.77
C LEU A 109 17.86 34.94 -8.63
N LYS A 110 17.48 35.77 -7.65
CA LYS A 110 18.41 36.24 -6.59
C LYS A 110 18.55 35.27 -5.43
N GLU A 111 17.45 34.71 -4.96
CA GLU A 111 17.40 33.91 -3.75
C GLU A 111 16.52 32.69 -3.96
N PHE A 112 16.91 31.57 -3.36
CA PHE A 112 16.12 30.34 -3.41
C PHE A 112 15.03 30.36 -2.34
N THR A 113 13.80 30.03 -2.73
CA THR A 113 12.72 29.76 -1.78
C THR A 113 12.61 28.25 -1.64
N THR A 114 13.29 27.69 -0.63
CA THR A 114 13.40 26.24 -0.49
C THR A 114 12.50 25.72 0.61
N ASN A 115 11.62 24.78 0.28
CA ASN A 115 10.81 24.06 1.26
C ASN A 115 11.33 22.63 1.42
N VAL A 116 11.41 22.14 2.64
CA VAL A 116 11.93 20.79 2.93
C VAL A 116 10.86 19.95 3.59
N TYR A 117 10.59 18.78 3.01
CA TYR A 117 9.61 17.82 3.51
C TYR A 117 10.32 16.55 3.96
N VAL A 118 10.19 16.22 5.24
CA VAL A 118 10.74 14.98 5.80
C VAL A 118 9.65 13.90 5.79
N ARG A 119 9.85 12.85 5.00
CA ARG A 119 8.94 11.72 4.84
C ARG A 119 9.48 10.50 5.56
N HIS A 120 8.60 9.86 6.35
CA HIS A 120 8.89 8.59 7.02
C HIS A 120 8.38 7.44 6.16
N THR A 121 8.98 6.25 6.32
CA THR A 121 8.37 5.01 5.83
C THR A 121 7.01 4.80 6.50
N GLU A 122 5.96 4.71 5.70
CA GLU A 122 4.63 4.36 6.16
C GLU A 122 4.47 2.83 6.18
N VAL A 123 3.76 2.31 7.18
CA VAL A 123 3.41 0.89 7.23
C VAL A 123 2.35 0.65 6.16
N GLY A 124 2.56 -0.38 5.33
CA GLY A 124 1.60 -0.76 4.30
C GLY A 124 0.27 -1.22 4.87
N ALA A 125 -0.74 -1.31 4.01
CA ALA A 125 -2.06 -1.82 4.39
C ALA A 125 -1.94 -3.27 4.92
N ILE A 126 -2.47 -3.50 6.12
CA ILE A 126 -2.59 -4.83 6.69
C ILE A 126 -3.80 -5.50 6.00
N PRO A 127 -3.68 -6.72 5.46
CA PRO A 127 -4.79 -7.38 4.81
C PRO A 127 -5.92 -7.67 5.81
N ASP A 128 -7.18 -7.43 5.41
CA ASP A 128 -8.35 -7.80 6.19
C ASP A 128 -8.57 -9.32 6.12
N THR A 129 -7.93 -10.05 7.04
CA THR A 129 -8.11 -11.49 7.18
C THR A 129 -9.34 -11.86 8.00
N ALA A 130 -10.07 -10.91 8.58
CA ALA A 130 -11.17 -11.21 9.50
C ALA A 130 -12.31 -11.94 8.77
N SER A 131 -12.65 -11.50 7.56
CA SER A 131 -13.68 -12.14 6.73
C SER A 131 -13.29 -13.57 6.30
N PHE A 132 -12.01 -13.78 5.97
CA PHE A 132 -11.49 -15.10 5.64
C PHE A 132 -11.49 -16.04 6.84
N VAL A 133 -11.04 -15.55 8.01
CA VAL A 133 -11.05 -16.31 9.27
C VAL A 133 -12.48 -16.69 9.66
N GLN A 134 -13.43 -15.75 9.62
CA GLN A 134 -14.84 -16.03 9.89
C GLN A 134 -15.44 -17.05 8.92
N LYS A 135 -15.03 -17.01 7.64
CA LYS A 135 -15.45 -18.00 6.65
C LYS A 135 -14.92 -19.39 7.03
N ILE A 136 -13.65 -19.51 7.37
CA ILE A 136 -13.02 -20.77 7.78
C ILE A 136 -13.64 -21.30 9.08
N GLU A 137 -13.88 -20.44 10.07
CA GLU A 137 -14.54 -20.81 11.33
C GLU A 137 -15.97 -21.30 11.08
N ARG A 138 -16.73 -20.61 10.22
CA ARG A 138 -18.09 -21.03 9.85
C ARG A 138 -18.09 -22.35 9.09
N GLU A 139 -17.17 -22.55 8.16
CA GLU A 139 -17.02 -23.82 7.44
C GLU A 139 -16.63 -24.96 8.39
N ARG A 140 -15.73 -24.69 9.34
CA ARG A 140 -15.32 -25.64 10.38
C ARG A 140 -16.48 -25.98 11.31
N GLU A 141 -17.25 -24.99 11.77
CA GLU A 141 -18.45 -25.23 12.57
C GLU A 141 -19.50 -26.04 11.80
N ALA A 142 -19.67 -25.79 10.50
CA ALA A 142 -20.60 -26.55 9.66
C ALA A 142 -20.14 -28.00 9.47
N GLN A 143 -18.82 -28.24 9.38
CA GLN A 143 -18.25 -29.59 9.34
C GLN A 143 -18.37 -30.31 10.69
N GLU A 144 -18.09 -29.62 11.81
CA GLU A 144 -18.17 -30.18 13.16
C GLU A 144 -19.62 -30.47 13.59
N LYS A 145 -20.58 -29.63 13.19
CA LYS A 145 -22.01 -29.85 13.47
C LYS A 145 -22.60 -31.03 12.69
N GLY A 146 -21.94 -31.49 11.63
CA GLY A 146 -22.41 -32.57 10.77
C GLY A 146 -23.73 -32.26 10.07
N GLU A 147 -24.02 -32.92 8.94
CA GLU A 147 -25.39 -32.93 8.44
C GLU A 147 -26.26 -33.61 9.51
N VAL A 148 -27.20 -32.88 10.10
CA VAL A 148 -28.27 -33.44 10.93
C VAL A 148 -29.26 -34.18 10.01
N LYS A 149 -28.77 -35.17 9.27
CA LYS A 149 -29.61 -36.19 8.67
C LYS A 149 -30.19 -36.97 9.83
N ASP A 150 -31.51 -37.10 9.84
CA ASP A 150 -32.26 -37.82 10.87
C ASP A 150 -31.70 -39.24 10.99
N ASN A 151 -30.84 -39.47 12.00
CA ASN A 151 -30.11 -40.73 12.21
C ASN A 151 -31.00 -41.81 12.84
N ARG A 152 -32.32 -41.62 12.89
CA ARG A 152 -33.26 -42.64 13.34
C ARG A 152 -33.26 -43.79 12.32
N SER A 153 -32.93 -45.00 12.78
CA SER A 153 -32.99 -46.22 11.97
C SER A 153 -34.34 -46.34 11.25
N PHE A 154 -34.34 -46.83 10.01
CA PHE A 154 -35.54 -47.01 9.19
C PHE A 154 -36.69 -47.67 9.99
N LEU A 155 -36.38 -48.69 10.79
CA LEU A 155 -37.36 -49.36 11.64
C LEU A 155 -37.99 -48.42 12.68
N ALA A 156 -37.21 -47.52 13.29
CA ALA A 156 -37.71 -46.55 14.27
C ALA A 156 -38.65 -45.51 13.64
N LYS A 157 -38.54 -45.25 12.33
CA LYS A 157 -39.42 -44.33 11.61
C LYS A 157 -40.71 -45.00 11.15
N TYR A 158 -40.66 -46.29 10.80
CA TYR A 158 -41.75 -46.98 10.15
C TYR A 158 -42.40 -48.10 10.98
N TRP A 159 -41.98 -48.33 12.23
CA TRP A 159 -42.53 -49.40 13.07
C TRP A 159 -44.05 -49.36 13.19
N MET A 160 -44.65 -48.17 13.30
CA MET A 160 -46.11 -47.99 13.37
C MET A 160 -46.83 -48.49 12.12
N TYR A 161 -46.17 -48.50 10.96
CA TYR A 161 -46.73 -49.02 9.71
C TYR A 161 -46.38 -50.49 9.48
N ILE A 162 -45.18 -50.91 9.90
CA ILE A 162 -44.72 -52.30 9.78
C ILE A 162 -45.58 -53.21 10.68
N VAL A 163 -45.86 -52.81 11.92
CA VAL A 163 -46.60 -53.63 12.89
C VAL A 163 -48.02 -54.00 12.41
N PRO A 164 -48.88 -53.06 11.96
CA PRO A 164 -50.21 -53.41 11.45
C PRO A 164 -50.17 -54.32 10.22
N VAL A 165 -49.24 -54.09 9.29
CA VAL A 165 -49.11 -54.91 8.06
C VAL A 165 -48.71 -56.34 8.39
N VAL A 166 -47.75 -56.53 9.30
CA VAL A 166 -47.33 -57.85 9.75
C VAL A 166 -48.46 -58.56 10.51
N ILE A 167 -49.21 -57.84 11.36
CA ILE A 167 -50.37 -58.41 12.06
C ILE A 167 -51.43 -58.89 11.07
N VAL A 168 -51.78 -58.07 10.07
CA VAL A 168 -52.75 -58.47 9.04
C VAL A 168 -52.22 -59.66 8.24
N MET A 169 -50.94 -59.67 7.86
CA MET A 169 -50.33 -60.77 7.12
C MET A 169 -50.29 -62.09 7.92
N VAL A 170 -50.05 -62.03 9.23
CA VAL A 170 -50.09 -63.20 10.12
C VAL A 170 -51.53 -63.70 10.29
N ILE A 171 -52.50 -62.80 10.45
CA ILE A 171 -53.91 -63.19 10.54
C ILE A 171 -54.38 -63.80 9.20
N SER A 172 -54.03 -63.19 8.06
CA SER A 172 -54.39 -63.70 6.72
C SER A 172 -53.67 -65.00 6.34
N SER A 173 -52.47 -65.26 6.88
CA SER A 173 -51.79 -66.56 6.71
C SER A 173 -52.30 -67.61 7.69
N ALA A 174 -52.76 -67.21 8.89
CA ALA A 174 -53.41 -68.10 9.86
C ALA A 174 -54.88 -68.41 9.50
N SER A 175 -55.56 -67.54 8.77
CA SER A 175 -56.95 -67.72 8.32
C SER A 175 -57.09 -68.30 6.91
N ASN A 176 -55.98 -68.74 6.30
CA ASN A 176 -56.00 -69.65 5.15
C ASN A 176 -55.57 -71.06 5.58
N PRO A 177 -56.51 -71.95 5.97
CA PRO A 177 -56.24 -73.38 6.11
C PRO A 177 -56.09 -74.12 4.77
N GLU A 178 -56.20 -73.47 3.60
CA GLU A 178 -56.10 -74.15 2.30
C GLU A 178 -55.27 -73.32 1.31
N GLY A 179 -53.96 -73.59 1.26
CA GLY A 179 -53.08 -72.87 0.34
C GLY A 179 -51.62 -73.27 0.35
N GLN A 180 -51.28 -74.51 0.75
CA GLN A 180 -50.00 -75.12 0.40
C GLN A 180 -50.15 -76.65 0.28
N GLY A 181 -50.64 -77.08 -0.88
CA GLY A 181 -50.36 -78.38 -1.49
C GLY A 181 -50.12 -78.12 -2.97
N GLY A 182 -48.88 -78.33 -3.44
CA GLY A 182 -48.43 -77.89 -4.77
C GLY A 182 -48.64 -78.89 -5.90
N GLY A 183 -48.35 -78.43 -7.12
CA GLY A 183 -47.80 -79.22 -8.25
C GLY A 183 -48.77 -80.04 -9.14
N GLN A 184 -48.72 -79.74 -10.45
CA GLN A 184 -48.91 -80.61 -11.64
C GLN A 184 -50.06 -81.64 -11.68
N GLN A 185 -51.12 -81.33 -12.44
CA GLN A 185 -51.46 -81.89 -13.76
C GLN A 185 -52.69 -81.17 -14.33
#